data_AF-A0AAV4VPE1-F1
#
_entry.id   AF-A0AAV4VPE1-F1
#
_cell.length_a   1.000
_cell.length_b   1.000
_cell.length_c   1.000
_cell.angle_alpha   90.00
_cell.angle_beta   90.00
_cell.angle_gamma   90.00
#
_symmetry.space_group_name_H-M   'P 1'
#
loop_
_entity.id
_entity.type
_entity.pdbx_description
1 polymer ?
#
loop_
_entity_poly.entity_id
_entity_poly.type
_entity_poly.pdbx_seq_one_letter_code
_entity_poly.pdbx_strand_id
1 'polypeptide(L)'
;MDKLTETYEEQFQEFYDNYNDQRAATMKLQDAYNDFLQCLSELNRSRKVVLESIANSLEPQWRDFPEFQAESGKSVSNVENFCNKLLTHLGNNAEKAVSFCERKLQLAALQNNVFKKTSELKNKLADIHIR
;
A
#
# COMPACT_ATOMS: atom_id res chain seq x y z
N MET A 1 4.11 16.34 37.26
CA MET A 1 3.19 15.77 36.26
C MET A 1 2.38 14.73 36.99
N ASP A 2 1.06 14.66 36.83
CA ASP A 2 0.29 13.61 37.50
C ASP A 2 0.46 12.29 36.77
N LYS A 3 0.43 11.19 37.52
CA LYS A 3 0.66 9.80 37.04
C LYS A 3 -0.20 9.45 35.81
N LEU A 4 -1.39 10.05 35.70
CA LEU A 4 -2.30 9.87 34.56
C LEU A 4 -1.74 10.44 33.25
N THR A 5 -0.98 11.53 33.31
CA THR A 5 -0.35 12.16 32.13
C THR A 5 0.84 11.35 31.63
N GLU A 6 1.62 10.75 32.53
CA GLU A 6 2.73 9.85 32.17
C GLU A 6 2.19 8.58 31.50
N THR A 7 1.16 7.95 32.05
CA THR A 7 0.54 6.75 31.44
C THR A 7 -0.04 7.03 30.05
N TYR A 8 -0.61 8.22 29.81
CA TYR A 8 -1.15 8.57 28.50
C TYR A 8 -0.07 8.82 27.45
N GLU A 9 1.07 9.39 27.86
CA GLU A 9 2.23 9.61 26.98
C GLU A 9 2.89 8.29 26.58
N GLU A 10 3.05 7.36 27.53
CA GLU A 10 3.59 6.02 27.27
C GLU A 10 2.71 5.25 26.27
N GLN A 11 1.39 5.27 26.47
CA GLN A 11 0.43 4.66 25.53
C GLN A 11 0.49 5.31 24.15
N PHE A 12 0.58 6.63 24.09
CA PHE A 12 0.70 7.34 22.82
C PHE A 12 1.99 6.95 22.08
N GLN A 13 3.11 6.86 22.79
CA GLN A 13 4.39 6.46 22.21
C GLN A 13 4.33 5.04 21.64
N GLU A 14 3.73 4.09 22.37
CA GLU A 14 3.52 2.72 21.86
C GLU A 14 2.68 2.70 20.57
N PHE A 15 1.59 3.48 20.51
CA PHE A 15 0.81 3.60 19.28
C PHE A 15 1.59 4.24 18.14
N TYR A 16 2.45 5.21 18.45
CA TYR A 16 3.28 5.90 17.46
C TYR A 16 4.33 4.97 16.86
N ASP A 17 5.00 4.18 17.69
CA ASP A 17 6.03 3.24 17.25
C ASP A 17 5.41 2.13 16.39
N ASN A 18 4.31 1.53 16.86
CA ASN A 18 3.54 0.53 16.10
C ASN A 18 3.08 1.06 14.74
N TYR A 19 2.64 2.32 14.68
CA TYR A 19 2.26 2.95 13.42
C TYR A 19 3.45 3.09 12.46
N ASN A 20 4.60 3.54 12.96
CA ASN A 20 5.79 3.70 12.12
C ASN A 20 6.26 2.36 11.55
N ASP A 21 6.22 1.30 12.36
CA ASP A 21 6.54 -0.05 11.92
C ASP A 21 5.58 -0.55 10.84
N GLN A 22 4.27 -0.36 11.04
CA GLN A 22 3.25 -0.73 10.05
C GLN A 22 3.40 0.06 8.76
N ARG A 23 3.69 1.37 8.84
CA ARG A 23 3.96 2.22 7.69
C ARG A 23 5.17 1.72 6.92
N ALA A 24 6.29 1.48 7.60
CA ALA A 24 7.51 0.99 6.97
C ALA A 24 7.30 -0.38 6.30
N ALA A 25 6.58 -1.29 6.96
CA ALA A 25 6.23 -2.58 6.38
C ALA A 25 5.34 -2.44 5.14
N THR A 26 4.37 -1.51 5.17
CA THR A 26 3.46 -1.26 4.04
C THR A 26 4.20 -0.67 2.85
N MET A 27 5.12 0.27 3.07
CA MET A 27 5.95 0.84 2.00
C MET A 27 6.83 -0.23 1.35
N LYS A 28 7.49 -1.08 2.16
CA LYS A 28 8.27 -2.21 1.63
C LYS A 28 7.43 -3.18 0.80
N LEU A 29 6.20 -3.46 1.24
CA LEU A 29 5.27 -4.31 0.50
C LEU A 29 4.86 -3.65 -0.82
N GLN A 30 4.60 -2.35 -0.83
CA GLN A 30 4.26 -1.59 -2.03
C GLN A 30 5.39 -1.63 -3.06
N ASP A 31 6.63 -1.43 -2.62
CA ASP A 31 7.81 -1.50 -3.49
C ASP A 31 7.96 -2.91 -4.10
N ALA A 32 7.96 -3.96 -3.26
CA ALA A 32 8.05 -5.34 -3.73
C ALA A 32 6.91 -5.74 -4.68
N TYR A 33 5.71 -5.20 -4.43
CA TYR A 33 4.56 -5.43 -5.29
C TYR A 33 4.70 -4.74 -6.66
N ASN A 34 5.22 -3.51 -6.70
CA ASN A 34 5.51 -2.82 -7.95
C ASN A 34 6.57 -3.57 -8.78
N ASP A 35 7.63 -4.05 -8.12
CA ASP A 35 8.66 -4.87 -8.76
C ASP A 35 8.07 -6.16 -9.35
N PHE A 36 7.15 -6.81 -8.63
CA PHE A 36 6.44 -7.98 -9.12
C PHE A 36 5.59 -7.68 -10.36
N LEU A 37 4.85 -6.57 -10.38
CA LEU A 37 4.05 -6.16 -11.55
C LEU A 37 4.92 -5.88 -12.77
N GLN A 38 6.08 -5.25 -12.57
CA GLN A 38 7.04 -4.99 -13.64
C GLN A 38 7.57 -6.31 -14.20
N CYS A 39 8.01 -7.23 -13.33
CA CYS A 39 8.47 -8.56 -13.73
C CYS A 39 7.40 -9.31 -14.56
N LEU A 40 6.15 -9.28 -14.11
CA LEU A 40 5.05 -9.96 -14.79
C LEU A 40 4.77 -9.36 -16.18
N SER A 41 4.86 -8.04 -16.29
CA SER A 41 4.67 -7.33 -17.57
C SER A 41 5.79 -7.64 -18.56
N GLU A 42 7.05 -7.65 -18.12
CA GLU A 42 8.20 -8.03 -18.96
C GLU A 42 8.16 -9.52 -19.35
N LEU A 43 7.71 -10.40 -18.45
CA LEU A 43 7.48 -11.80 -18.77
C LEU A 43 6.43 -11.94 -19.88
N ASN A 44 5.31 -11.21 -19.79
CA ASN A 44 4.28 -11.26 -20.84
C ASN A 44 4.77 -10.69 -22.17
N ARG A 45 5.59 -9.63 -22.13
CA ARG A 45 6.24 -9.06 -23.32
C ARG A 45 7.17 -10.07 -23.99
N SER A 46 8.02 -10.72 -23.20
CA SER A 46 8.95 -11.76 -23.68
C SER A 46 8.19 -12.95 -24.27
N ARG A 47 7.12 -13.37 -23.60
CA ARG A 47 6.22 -14.42 -24.07
C ARG A 47 5.57 -14.06 -25.41
N LYS A 48 5.08 -12.83 -25.58
CA LYS A 48 4.51 -12.34 -26.83
C LYS A 48 5.51 -12.47 -27.99
N VAL A 49 6.76 -12.04 -27.78
CA VAL A 49 7.84 -12.16 -28.79
C VAL A 49 8.07 -13.62 -29.18
N VAL A 50 8.10 -14.54 -28.22
CA VAL A 50 8.25 -15.99 -28.51
C VAL A 50 7.07 -16.51 -29.33
N LEU A 51 5.84 -16.15 -28.96
CA LEU A 51 4.64 -16.58 -29.69
C LEU A 51 4.60 -16.02 -31.11
N GLU A 52 4.99 -14.76 -31.31
CA GLU A 52 5.13 -14.13 -32.63
C GLU A 52 6.23 -14.83 -33.46
N SER A 53 7.36 -15.19 -32.85
CA SER A 53 8.41 -15.95 -33.54
C SER A 53 7.96 -17.33 -33.97
N ILE A 54 7.16 -18.02 -33.15
CA ILE A 54 6.56 -19.30 -33.52
C ILE A 54 5.58 -19.09 -34.67
N ALA A 55 4.68 -18.10 -34.58
CA ALA A 55 3.73 -17.78 -35.65
C ALA A 55 4.44 -17.52 -36.99
N ASN A 56 5.55 -16.79 -36.98
CA ASN A 56 6.33 -16.49 -38.18
C ASN A 56 7.05 -17.72 -38.78
N SER A 57 7.22 -18.78 -37.98
CA SER A 57 7.86 -20.03 -38.42
C SER A 57 6.86 -21.06 -38.95
N LEU A 58 5.57 -20.88 -38.65
CA LEU A 58 4.49 -21.77 -39.10
C LEU A 58 3.95 -21.28 -40.45
N GLU A 59 3.56 -22.21 -41.32
CA GLU A 59 2.94 -21.83 -42.59
C GLU A 59 1.42 -21.62 -42.42
N PRO A 60 0.84 -20.56 -43.00
CA PRO A 60 -0.59 -20.24 -42.81
C PRO A 60 -1.57 -21.34 -43.22
N GLN A 61 -1.18 -22.22 -44.14
CA GLN A 61 -1.99 -23.34 -44.61
C GLN A 61 -2.03 -24.53 -43.63
N TRP A 62 -1.22 -24.51 -42.57
CA TRP A 62 -1.22 -25.58 -41.59
C TRP A 62 -2.53 -25.59 -40.82
N ARG A 63 -3.09 -26.80 -40.63
CA ARG A 63 -4.45 -27.01 -40.13
C ARG A 63 -4.76 -26.20 -38.86
N ASP A 64 -3.82 -26.14 -37.92
CA ASP A 64 -4.05 -25.57 -36.58
C ASP A 64 -3.48 -24.14 -36.43
N PHE A 65 -3.01 -23.52 -37.52
CA PHE A 65 -2.41 -22.18 -37.47
C PHE A 65 -3.41 -21.08 -37.04
N PRO A 66 -4.66 -21.05 -37.54
CA PRO A 66 -5.66 -20.07 -37.09
C PRO A 66 -5.96 -20.19 -35.58
N GLU A 67 -6.08 -21.41 -35.06
CA GLU A 67 -6.31 -21.70 -33.65
C GLU A 67 -5.13 -21.25 -32.80
N PHE A 68 -3.90 -21.51 -33.25
CA PHE A 68 -2.68 -21.04 -32.59
C PHE A 68 -2.63 -19.51 -32.51
N GLN A 69 -2.91 -18.79 -33.61
CA GLN A 69 -2.95 -17.33 -33.61
C GLN A 69 -4.01 -16.77 -32.64
N ALA A 70 -5.21 -17.36 -32.64
CA ALA A 70 -6.28 -16.91 -31.77
C ALA A 70 -5.95 -17.12 -30.28
N GLU A 71 -5.46 -18.31 -29.91
CA GLU A 71 -5.18 -18.63 -28.51
C GLU A 71 -3.93 -17.91 -27.99
N SER A 72 -2.89 -17.74 -28.82
CA SER A 72 -1.72 -16.94 -28.47
C SER A 72 -2.07 -15.49 -28.17
N GLY A 73 -2.86 -14.85 -29.04
CA GLY A 73 -3.35 -13.48 -28.86
C GLY A 73 -4.23 -13.32 -27.61
N LYS A 74 -5.21 -14.23 -27.42
CA LYS A 74 -6.07 -14.25 -26.23
C LYS A 74 -5.27 -14.40 -24.95
N SER A 75 -4.28 -15.28 -24.96
CA SER A 75 -3.49 -15.57 -23.78
C SER A 75 -2.59 -14.40 -23.38
N VAL A 76 -2.00 -13.68 -24.34
CA VAL A 76 -1.26 -12.42 -24.07
C VAL A 76 -2.19 -11.35 -23.46
N SER A 77 -3.38 -11.18 -24.05
CA SER A 77 -4.38 -10.22 -23.57
C SER A 77 -4.88 -10.55 -22.16
N ASN A 78 -5.05 -11.82 -21.83
CA ASN A 78 -5.46 -12.24 -20.49
C ASN A 78 -4.45 -11.82 -19.41
N VAL A 79 -3.15 -11.95 -19.69
CA VAL A 79 -2.10 -11.54 -18.76
C VAL A 79 -2.02 -10.02 -18.66
N GLU A 80 -2.13 -9.28 -19.76
CA GLU A 80 -2.24 -7.80 -19.72
C GLU A 80 -3.42 -7.35 -18.87
N ASN A 81 -4.60 -7.94 -19.07
CA ASN A 81 -5.79 -7.63 -18.29
C ASN A 81 -5.61 -7.99 -16.81
N PHE A 82 -4.90 -9.07 -16.51
CA PHE A 82 -4.57 -9.44 -15.14
C PHE A 82 -3.65 -8.42 -14.49
N CYS A 83 -2.56 -8.00 -15.15
CA CYS A 83 -1.67 -6.94 -14.67
C CYS A 83 -2.42 -5.62 -14.42
N ASN A 84 -3.30 -5.21 -15.34
CA ASN A 84 -4.09 -3.98 -15.20
C ASN A 84 -5.05 -4.02 -14.01
N LYS A 85 -5.69 -5.18 -13.77
CA LYS A 85 -6.54 -5.38 -12.59
C LYS A 85 -5.73 -5.30 -11.30
N LEU A 86 -4.56 -5.96 -11.28
CA LEU A 86 -3.65 -5.94 -10.15
C LEU A 86 -3.16 -4.52 -9.83
N LEU A 87 -2.82 -3.72 -10.84
CA LEU A 87 -2.43 -2.32 -10.66
C LEU A 87 -3.59 -1.49 -10.07
N THR A 88 -4.79 -1.64 -10.65
CA THR A 88 -5.96 -0.84 -10.27
C THR A 88 -6.47 -1.18 -8.87
N HIS A 89 -6.52 -2.46 -8.52
CA HIS A 89 -7.17 -2.91 -7.28
C HIS A 89 -6.23 -2.93 -6.08
N LEU A 90 -4.94 -3.23 -6.24
CA LEU A 90 -4.04 -3.36 -5.09
C LEU A 90 -3.18 -2.11 -4.87
N GLY A 91 -2.69 -1.46 -5.94
CA GLY A 91 -1.92 -0.22 -5.82
C GLY A 91 -2.71 0.91 -5.15
N ASN A 92 -3.93 1.17 -5.63
CA ASN A 92 -4.79 2.23 -5.10
C ASN A 92 -5.32 1.96 -3.68
N ASN A 93 -5.33 0.71 -3.22
CA ASN A 93 -5.85 0.35 -1.90
C ASN A 93 -4.77 0.47 -0.81
N ALA A 94 -3.51 0.19 -1.15
CA ALA A 94 -2.38 0.38 -0.23
C ALA A 94 -2.21 1.87 0.14
N GLU A 95 -2.23 2.78 -0.83
CA GLU A 95 -2.14 4.22 -0.57
C GLU A 95 -3.30 4.74 0.30
N LYS A 96 -4.52 4.27 0.04
CA LYS A 96 -5.69 4.63 0.86
C LYS A 96 -5.55 4.13 2.30
N ALA A 97 -5.01 2.92 2.50
CA ALA A 97 -4.78 2.36 3.82
C ALA A 97 -3.72 3.17 4.59
N VAL A 98 -2.60 3.52 3.94
CA VAL A 98 -1.56 4.38 4.55
C VAL A 98 -2.13 5.74 4.93
N SER A 99 -2.86 6.40 4.01
CA SER A 99 -3.46 7.71 4.27
C SER A 99 -4.49 7.68 5.41
N PHE A 100 -5.25 6.59 5.53
CA PHE A 100 -6.19 6.41 6.65
C PHE A 100 -5.46 6.31 7.99
N CYS A 101 -4.39 5.52 8.05
CA CYS A 101 -3.58 5.37 9.26
C CYS A 101 -2.87 6.68 9.63
N GLU A 102 -2.34 7.42 8.66
CA GLU A 102 -1.75 8.76 8.87
C GLU A 102 -2.74 9.73 9.54
N ARG A 103 -3.99 9.78 9.04
CA ARG A 103 -5.02 10.63 9.64
C ARG A 103 -5.36 10.23 11.06
N LYS A 104 -5.45 8.92 11.35
CA LYS A 104 -5.69 8.45 12.71
C LYS A 104 -4.57 8.86 13.67
N LEU A 105 -3.32 8.78 13.23
CA LEU A 105 -2.17 9.20 14.02
C LEU A 105 -2.20 10.71 14.32
N GLN A 106 -2.49 11.53 13.30
CA GLN A 106 -2.64 12.98 13.47
C GLN A 106 -3.74 13.31 14.47
N LEU A 107 -4.87 12.59 14.42
CA LEU A 107 -5.97 12.77 15.37
C LEU A 107 -5.54 12.43 16.80
N ALA A 108 -4.83 11.31 16.99
CA ALA A 108 -4.30 10.91 18.29
C ALA A 108 -3.29 11.93 18.84
N ALA A 109 -2.42 12.49 17.99
CA ALA A 109 -1.46 13.52 18.38
C ALA A 109 -2.17 14.82 18.83
N LEU A 110 -3.24 15.22 18.13
CA LEU A 110 -4.05 16.36 18.52
C LEU A 110 -4.74 16.12 19.87
N GLN A 111 -5.28 14.92 20.11
CA GLN A 111 -5.90 14.55 21.39
C GLN A 111 -4.90 14.62 22.55
N ASN A 112 -3.67 14.11 22.36
CA ASN A 112 -2.61 14.21 23.35
C ASN A 112 -2.27 15.69 23.66
N ASN A 113 -2.09 16.51 22.64
CA ASN A 113 -1.81 17.95 22.83
C ASN A 113 -2.92 18.67 23.61
N VAL A 114 -4.19 18.37 23.32
CA VAL A 114 -5.33 18.92 24.08
C VAL A 114 -5.24 18.47 25.54
N PHE A 115 -4.98 17.19 25.80
CA PHE A 115 -4.89 16.64 27.14
C PHE A 115 -3.77 17.30 27.98
N LYS A 116 -2.57 17.46 27.39
CA LYS A 116 -1.45 18.18 28.01
C LYS A 116 -1.85 19.59 28.40
N LYS A 117 -2.45 20.33 27.45
CA LYS A 117 -2.84 21.73 27.67
C LYS A 117 -3.95 21.88 28.72
N THR A 118 -4.89 20.94 28.77
CA THR A 118 -5.91 20.89 29.84
C THR A 118 -5.28 20.63 31.21
N SER A 119 -4.30 19.72 31.30
CA SER A 119 -3.58 19.47 32.56
C SER A 119 -2.78 20.69 33.03
N GLU A 120 -2.09 21.37 32.11
CA GLU A 120 -1.38 22.62 32.42
C GLU A 120 -2.31 23.71 32.96
N LEU A 121 -3.49 23.87 32.35
CA LEU A 121 -4.49 24.84 32.80
C LEU A 121 -5.06 24.48 34.17
N LYS A 122 -5.31 23.20 34.44
CA LYS A 122 -5.76 22.74 35.76
C LYS A 122 -4.73 23.05 36.85
N ASN A 123 -3.45 22.80 36.59
CA ASN A 123 -2.38 23.09 37.54
C ASN A 123 -2.28 24.60 37.82
N LYS A 124 -2.31 25.43 36.78
CA LYS A 124 -2.34 26.90 36.93
C LYS A 124 -3.55 27.39 37.72
N LEU A 125 -4.72 26.79 37.53
CA LEU A 125 -5.93 27.15 38.27
C LEU A 125 -5.83 26.76 39.75
N ALA A 126 -5.26 25.60 40.05
CA ALA A 126 -4.99 25.16 41.42
C ALA A 126 -4.02 26.10 42.14
N ASP A 127 -2.95 26.53 41.47
CA ASP A 127 -1.99 27.50 42.02
C ASP A 127 -2.62 28.87 42.33
N ILE A 128 -3.65 29.27 41.59
CA ILE A 128 -4.41 30.51 41.83
C ILE A 128 -5.32 30.37 43.05
N HIS A 129 -5.95 29.20 43.26
CA HIS A 129 -6.87 28.97 44.40
C HIS A 129 -6.16 28.78 45.76
N ILE A 130 -4.84 28.57 45.76
CA ILE A 130 -4.03 28.41 46.97
C ILE A 130 -3.45 29.76 47.45
N ARG A 131 -3.60 30.84 46.68
CA ARG A 131 -3.21 32.22 47.05
C ARG A 131 -4.41 33.06 47.46
#